data_AF-A0A4R7JEH9-F1
#
_entry.id   AF-A0A4R7JEH9-F1
#
_cell.length_a   1.000
_cell.length_b   1.000
_cell.length_c   1.000
_cell.angle_alpha   90.00
_cell.angle_beta   90.00
_cell.angle_gamma   90.00
#
_symmetry.space_group_name_H-M   'P 1'
#
loop_
_entity.id
_entity.type
_entity.pdbx_description
1 polymer ?
#
loop_
_entity_poly.entity_id
_entity_poly.type
_entity_poly.pdbx_seq_one_letter_code
_entity_poly.pdbx_strand_id
1 'polypeptide(L)'
;MEDVAKDLGREPDLVFLHNPEQSLRETGPHHKEALAAACTALEDATEKGLCAAWGVASWDPSPLLSLVDVTVPRPSVLMVRAGLLVGAKTLDASDTLVDAWDLNRGEVWGMSAFGGSTSAPVWDKVDPRLFLQDVGWFSPVQAAFRTAYHLPRVASIAVGTDEPAHLRELLGALAGQVEERTVQEYRRLLRVRTRDHPV
;
A
#
# COMPACT_ATOMS: atom_id res chain seq x y z
N MET A 1 8.45 21.55 -0.05
CA MET A 1 7.28 21.57 -0.96
C MET A 1 7.45 22.64 -2.03
N GLU A 2 7.83 23.86 -1.67
CA GLU A 2 8.04 24.96 -2.63
C GLU A 2 9.09 24.61 -3.72
N ASP A 3 10.23 24.03 -3.34
CA ASP A 3 11.22 23.54 -4.32
C ASP A 3 10.68 22.45 -5.24
N VAL A 4 9.83 21.55 -4.71
CA VAL A 4 9.20 20.48 -5.49
C VAL A 4 8.22 21.06 -6.52
N ALA A 5 7.43 22.06 -6.16
CA ALA A 5 6.52 22.73 -7.10
C ALA A 5 7.30 23.44 -8.22
N LYS A 6 8.43 24.06 -7.87
CA LYS A 6 9.34 24.67 -8.84
C LYS A 6 9.94 23.64 -9.80
N ASP A 7 10.41 22.51 -9.28
CA ASP A 7 11.01 21.44 -10.08
C ASP A 7 10.00 20.74 -10.99
N LEU A 8 8.75 20.56 -10.51
CA LEU A 8 7.65 20.00 -11.30
C LEU A 8 7.02 21.00 -12.27
N GLY A 9 7.29 22.30 -12.10
CA GLY A 9 6.64 23.39 -12.82
C GLY A 9 5.14 23.56 -12.51
N ARG A 10 4.65 22.91 -11.45
CA ARG A 10 3.27 22.96 -10.95
C ARG A 10 3.20 22.43 -9.51
N GLU A 11 2.15 22.79 -8.80
CA GLU A 11 1.84 22.23 -7.49
C GLU A 11 1.49 20.72 -7.61
N PRO A 12 1.97 19.87 -6.69
CA PRO A 12 1.61 18.46 -6.67
C PRO A 12 0.12 18.24 -6.39
N ASP A 13 -0.51 17.29 -7.09
CA ASP A 13 -1.89 16.89 -6.79
C ASP A 13 -1.98 16.15 -5.44
N LEU A 14 -0.90 15.46 -5.03
CA LEU A 14 -0.86 14.68 -3.81
C LEU A 14 0.58 14.63 -3.27
N VAL A 15 0.75 14.86 -1.96
CA VAL A 15 2.04 14.66 -1.27
C VAL A 15 1.89 13.61 -0.17
N PHE A 16 2.82 12.66 -0.10
CA PHE A 16 2.83 11.63 0.94
C PHE A 16 3.79 11.97 2.07
N LEU A 17 3.34 11.81 3.32
CA LEU A 17 4.23 11.52 4.44
C LEU A 17 4.86 10.16 4.19
N HIS A 18 6.14 10.15 3.86
CA HIS A 18 6.84 8.94 3.41
C HIS A 18 7.45 8.16 4.58
N ASN A 19 7.00 6.93 4.75
CA ASN A 19 7.47 5.93 5.72
C ASN A 19 7.63 6.50 7.14
N PRO A 20 6.56 7.09 7.73
CA PRO A 20 6.66 7.69 9.05
C PRO A 20 7.20 6.72 10.10
N GLU A 21 6.97 5.41 9.94
CA GLU A 21 7.50 4.38 10.83
C GLU A 21 9.03 4.39 10.98
N GLN A 22 9.78 4.93 10.01
CA GLN A 22 11.25 5.03 10.09
C GLN A 22 11.67 6.16 11.02
N SER A 23 11.13 7.36 10.79
CA SER A 23 11.42 8.53 11.63
C SER A 23 10.86 8.37 13.04
N LEU A 24 9.70 7.72 13.16
CA LEU A 24 9.08 7.51 14.46
C LEU A 24 9.98 6.69 15.36
N ARG A 25 10.58 5.58 14.91
CA ARG A 25 11.51 4.76 15.73
C ARG A 25 12.55 5.57 16.51
N GLU A 26 13.03 6.68 15.94
CA GLU A 26 14.05 7.54 16.52
C GLU A 26 13.52 8.51 17.60
N THR A 27 12.23 8.83 17.58
CA THR A 27 11.61 9.87 18.43
C THR A 27 11.24 9.43 19.87
N GLY A 28 11.61 8.20 20.26
CA GLY A 28 11.34 7.59 21.58
C GLY A 28 9.91 7.80 22.16
N PRO A 29 9.75 8.47 23.32
CA PRO A 29 8.44 8.65 23.94
C PRO A 29 7.53 9.66 23.22
N HIS A 30 8.06 10.44 22.28
CA HIS A 30 7.34 11.53 21.60
C HIS A 30 6.75 11.13 20.24
N HIS A 31 6.71 9.83 19.90
CA HIS A 31 6.26 9.32 18.59
C HIS A 31 4.87 9.85 18.22
N LYS A 32 3.96 9.88 19.19
CA LYS A 32 2.58 10.32 18.95
C LYS A 32 2.51 11.81 18.58
N GLU A 33 3.19 12.66 19.34
CA GLU A 33 3.25 14.11 19.10
C GLU A 33 3.93 14.41 17.76
N ALA A 34 5.00 13.68 17.43
CA ALA A 34 5.71 13.82 16.17
C ALA A 34 4.83 13.45 14.96
N LEU A 35 4.07 12.34 15.05
CA LEU A 35 3.14 11.95 13.98
C LEU A 35 2.04 13.00 13.80
N ALA A 36 1.40 13.42 14.90
CA ALA A 36 0.35 14.43 14.85
C ALA A 36 0.85 15.74 14.21
N ALA A 37 2.02 16.23 14.64
CA ALA A 37 2.62 17.45 14.09
C ALA A 37 2.94 17.33 12.59
N ALA A 38 3.44 16.17 12.14
CA ALA A 38 3.72 15.94 10.73
C ALA A 38 2.43 15.91 9.88
N CYS A 39 1.38 15.27 10.39
CA CYS A 39 0.07 15.27 9.73
C CYS A 39 -0.55 16.68 9.68
N THR A 40 -0.51 17.44 10.77
CA THR A 40 -0.99 18.83 10.79
C THR A 40 -0.21 19.71 9.81
N ALA A 41 1.10 19.54 9.71
CA ALA A 41 1.90 20.31 8.75
C ALA A 41 1.49 20.05 7.28
N LEU A 42 1.05 18.84 6.95
CA LEU A 42 0.56 18.49 5.62
C LEU A 42 -0.87 18.98 5.36
N GLU A 43 -1.72 18.96 6.39
CA GLU A 43 -3.04 19.58 6.35
C GLU A 43 -2.92 21.10 6.10
N ASP A 44 -2.10 21.80 6.89
CA ASP A 44 -1.79 23.23 6.70
C ASP A 44 -1.23 23.53 5.31
N ALA A 45 -0.37 22.67 4.78
CA ALA A 45 0.20 22.84 3.44
C ALA A 45 -0.87 22.72 2.35
N THR A 46 -1.84 21.82 2.55
CA THR A 46 -2.99 21.65 1.66
C THR A 46 -3.90 22.88 1.72
N GLU A 47 -4.17 23.41 2.92
CA GLU A 47 -4.96 24.64 3.09
C GLU A 47 -4.30 25.88 2.45
N LYS A 48 -2.97 25.92 2.45
CA LYS A 48 -2.18 26.99 1.79
C LYS A 48 -2.05 26.80 0.27
N GLY A 49 -2.59 25.71 -0.29
CA GLY A 49 -2.52 25.42 -1.72
C GLY A 49 -1.15 24.93 -2.21
N LEU A 50 -0.27 24.47 -1.31
CA LEU A 50 1.04 23.94 -1.69
C LEU A 50 0.95 22.53 -2.31
N CYS A 51 -0.17 21.83 -2.08
CA CYS A 51 -0.58 20.61 -2.76
C CYS A 51 -2.11 20.51 -2.73
N ALA A 52 -2.72 19.78 -3.66
CA ALA A 52 -4.18 19.64 -3.69
C ALA A 52 -4.71 18.66 -2.61
N ALA A 53 -3.89 17.70 -2.20
CA ALA A 53 -4.20 16.73 -1.15
C ALA A 53 -2.91 16.19 -0.52
N TRP A 54 -3.07 15.47 0.59
CA TRP A 54 -1.96 14.76 1.24
C TRP A 54 -2.35 13.33 1.65
N GLY A 55 -1.34 12.49 1.84
CA GLY A 55 -1.53 11.10 2.25
C GLY A 55 -0.40 10.57 3.12
N VAL A 56 -0.52 9.31 3.54
CA VAL A 56 0.55 8.57 4.22
C VAL A 56 0.97 7.37 3.36
N ALA A 57 2.26 7.20 3.12
CA ALA A 57 2.81 6.03 2.44
C ALA A 57 3.66 5.22 3.43
N SER A 58 3.32 3.96 3.67
CA SER A 58 3.97 3.15 4.70
C SER A 58 4.33 1.73 4.20
N TRP A 59 5.56 1.30 4.47
CA TRP A 59 6.00 -0.07 4.20
C TRP A 59 5.55 -1.04 5.30
N ASP A 60 5.50 -0.56 6.53
CA ASP A 60 4.99 -1.29 7.69
C ASP A 60 4.13 -0.35 8.56
N PRO A 61 2.79 -0.43 8.49
CA PRO A 61 1.90 0.42 9.25
C PRO A 61 1.77 0.00 10.72
N SER A 62 2.35 -1.14 11.14
CA SER A 62 2.21 -1.68 12.50
C SER A 62 2.59 -0.67 13.59
N PRO A 63 3.67 0.13 13.47
CA PRO A 63 4.03 1.13 14.48
C PRO A 63 3.05 2.31 14.57
N LEU A 64 2.21 2.52 13.56
CA LEU A 64 1.27 3.64 13.53
C LEU A 64 -0.03 3.33 14.29
N LEU A 65 -0.36 2.04 14.47
CA LEU A 65 -1.64 1.60 15.02
C LEU A 65 -1.95 2.16 16.41
N SER A 66 -0.93 2.32 17.26
CA SER A 66 -1.08 2.87 18.61
C SER A 66 -0.99 4.40 18.66
N LEU A 67 -0.66 5.04 17.54
CA LEU A 67 -0.41 6.48 17.46
C LEU A 67 -1.58 7.24 16.85
N VAL A 68 -2.34 6.58 15.97
CA VAL A 68 -3.52 7.17 15.33
C VAL A 68 -4.71 7.15 16.28
N ASP A 69 -5.22 8.34 16.57
CA ASP A 69 -6.50 8.56 17.24
C ASP A 69 -7.20 9.78 16.62
N VAL A 70 -8.31 10.21 17.24
CA VAL A 70 -9.13 11.34 16.77
C VAL A 70 -8.39 12.69 16.70
N THR A 71 -7.19 12.79 17.28
CA THR A 71 -6.38 14.03 17.29
C THR A 71 -5.39 14.09 16.13
N VAL A 72 -5.14 12.96 15.46
CA VAL A 72 -4.24 12.92 14.29
C VAL A 72 -5.07 13.24 13.03
N PRO A 73 -4.70 14.27 12.25
CA PRO A 73 -5.40 14.59 11.01
C PRO A 73 -5.51 13.38 10.08
N ARG A 74 -6.68 13.29 9.43
CA ARG A 74 -7.00 12.20 8.51
C ARG A 74 -6.37 12.45 7.13
N PRO A 75 -5.57 11.52 6.59
CA PRO A 75 -5.04 11.65 5.24
C PRO A 75 -6.13 11.49 4.18
N SER A 76 -5.93 12.06 2.99
CA SER A 76 -6.79 11.80 1.83
C SER A 76 -6.51 10.44 1.20
N VAL A 77 -5.28 9.93 1.33
CA VAL A 77 -4.86 8.63 0.78
C VAL A 77 -3.93 7.91 1.76
N LEU A 78 -4.14 6.61 1.94
CA LEU A 78 -3.18 5.70 2.56
C LEU A 78 -2.60 4.76 1.51
N MET A 79 -1.29 4.84 1.28
CA MET A 79 -0.56 3.92 0.41
C MET A 79 0.20 2.89 1.25
N VAL A 80 -0.09 1.61 1.04
CA VAL A 80 0.51 0.48 1.76
C VAL A 80 1.09 -0.53 0.80
N ARG A 81 1.97 -1.41 1.29
CA ARG A 81 2.41 -2.55 0.49
C ARG A 81 1.23 -3.44 0.12
N ALA A 82 1.20 -3.87 -1.14
CA ALA A 82 0.19 -4.78 -1.65
C ALA A 82 0.83 -5.99 -2.36
N GLY A 83 0.13 -7.13 -2.39
CA GLY A 83 0.53 -8.34 -3.11
C GLY A 83 0.77 -9.57 -2.25
N LEU A 84 1.03 -10.69 -2.93
CA LEU A 84 1.22 -12.03 -2.35
C LEU A 84 2.48 -12.18 -1.48
N LEU A 85 3.39 -11.21 -1.52
CA LEU A 85 4.62 -11.22 -0.71
C LEU A 85 4.50 -10.38 0.56
N VAL A 86 3.31 -9.83 0.85
CA VAL A 86 3.05 -9.06 2.07
C VAL A 86 2.64 -10.02 3.20
N GLY A 87 3.29 -9.88 4.35
CA GLY A 87 3.04 -10.74 5.51
C GLY A 87 1.71 -10.44 6.22
N ALA A 88 1.18 -11.42 6.96
CA ALA A 88 -0.10 -11.32 7.66
C ALA A 88 -0.20 -10.09 8.58
N LYS A 89 0.86 -9.82 9.35
CA LYS A 89 0.90 -8.67 10.29
C LYS A 89 0.74 -7.33 9.55
N THR A 90 1.45 -7.14 8.44
CA THR A 90 1.39 -5.92 7.63
C THR A 90 0.02 -5.77 6.96
N LEU A 91 -0.57 -6.87 6.45
CA LEU A 91 -1.92 -6.84 5.88
C LEU A 91 -2.96 -6.45 6.92
N ASP A 92 -2.91 -7.05 8.11
CA ASP A 92 -3.85 -6.78 9.20
C ASP A 92 -3.66 -5.37 9.79
N ALA A 93 -2.42 -4.90 9.89
CA ALA A 93 -2.11 -3.52 10.28
C ALA A 93 -2.61 -2.51 9.25
N SER A 94 -2.51 -2.82 7.95
CA SER A 94 -3.07 -1.97 6.90
C SER A 94 -4.58 -1.82 7.05
N ASP A 95 -5.30 -2.94 7.21
CA ASP A 95 -6.76 -2.93 7.38
C ASP A 95 -7.16 -2.16 8.67
N THR A 96 -6.45 -2.36 9.77
CA THR A 96 -6.71 -1.66 11.04
C THR A 96 -6.50 -0.15 10.91
N LEU A 97 -5.48 0.27 10.16
CA LEU A 97 -5.17 1.68 9.95
C LEU A 97 -6.16 2.36 9.00
N VAL A 98 -6.67 1.63 8.00
CA VAL A 98 -7.79 2.06 7.15
C VAL A 98 -9.02 2.34 8.00
N ASP A 99 -9.36 1.42 8.92
CA ASP A 99 -10.49 1.58 9.84
C ASP A 99 -10.27 2.76 10.82
N ALA A 100 -9.05 2.91 11.36
CA ALA A 100 -8.73 3.96 12.32
C ALA A 100 -8.88 5.38 11.75
N TRP A 101 -8.60 5.57 10.45
CA TRP A 101 -8.81 6.83 9.73
C TRP A 101 -10.16 6.93 9.00
N ASP A 102 -11.02 5.92 9.11
CA ASP A 102 -12.29 5.85 8.38
C ASP A 102 -12.10 6.10 6.87
N LEU A 103 -11.14 5.40 6.27
CA LEU A 103 -10.84 5.52 4.85
C LEU A 103 -11.73 4.60 4.02
N ASN A 104 -12.30 5.14 2.96
CA ASN A 104 -13.05 4.36 1.99
C ASN A 104 -12.10 3.68 0.99
N ARG A 105 -12.63 2.71 0.23
CA ARG A 105 -11.83 1.92 -0.72
C ARG A 105 -11.07 2.73 -1.77
N GLY A 106 -11.61 3.88 -2.19
CA GLY A 106 -10.97 4.77 -3.17
C GLY A 106 -9.74 5.49 -2.62
N GLU A 107 -9.62 5.57 -1.29
CA GLU A 107 -8.56 6.28 -0.58
C GLU A 107 -7.41 5.34 -0.16
N VAL A 108 -7.50 4.04 -0.46
CA VAL A 108 -6.44 3.07 -0.13
C VAL A 108 -5.71 2.64 -1.39
N TRP A 109 -4.42 2.92 -1.46
CA TRP A 109 -3.55 2.61 -2.59
C TRP A 109 -2.52 1.55 -2.21
N GLY A 110 -2.10 0.77 -3.18
CA GLY A 110 -1.08 -0.27 -3.05
C GLY A 110 0.25 0.16 -3.65
N MET A 111 1.33 -0.43 -3.16
CA MET A 111 2.66 -0.35 -3.78
C MET A 111 3.38 -1.68 -3.72
N SER A 112 4.39 -1.82 -4.59
CA SER A 112 5.31 -2.96 -4.60
C SER A 112 4.61 -4.32 -4.77
N ALA A 113 3.68 -4.42 -5.71
CA ALA A 113 2.89 -5.63 -6.02
C ALA A 113 3.74 -6.91 -6.17
N PHE A 114 4.99 -6.76 -6.63
CA PHE A 114 5.92 -7.88 -6.87
C PHE A 114 7.02 -8.03 -5.79
N GLY A 115 6.94 -7.29 -4.68
CA GLY A 115 8.00 -7.28 -3.67
C GLY A 115 9.36 -6.77 -4.19
N GLY A 116 9.36 -5.98 -5.26
CA GLY A 116 10.54 -5.37 -5.86
C GLY A 116 10.89 -5.91 -7.25
N SER A 117 10.60 -7.18 -7.56
CA SER A 117 10.90 -7.76 -8.87
C SER A 117 9.97 -8.92 -9.24
N THR A 118 9.56 -8.96 -10.51
CA THR A 118 8.84 -10.09 -11.12
C THR A 118 9.73 -11.32 -11.33
N SER A 119 11.05 -11.15 -11.31
CA SER A 119 12.04 -12.22 -11.53
C SER A 119 12.61 -12.79 -10.22
N ALA A 120 12.06 -12.40 -9.07
CA ALA A 120 12.50 -12.92 -7.78
C ALA A 120 12.24 -14.45 -7.68
N PRO A 121 13.16 -15.27 -7.13
CA PRO A 121 13.03 -16.74 -7.11
C PRO A 121 11.81 -17.30 -6.36
N VAL A 122 11.10 -16.45 -5.60
CA VAL A 122 9.84 -16.83 -4.95
C VAL A 122 8.74 -17.11 -5.98
N TRP A 123 8.78 -16.44 -7.14
CA TRP A 123 7.77 -16.59 -8.20
C TRP A 123 7.87 -17.93 -8.93
N ASP A 124 9.00 -18.62 -8.87
CA ASP A 124 9.14 -19.98 -9.40
C ASP A 124 8.47 -21.04 -8.50
N LYS A 125 8.12 -20.67 -7.27
CA LYS A 125 7.58 -21.58 -6.24
C LYS A 125 6.08 -21.42 -6.01
N VAL A 126 5.48 -20.38 -6.57
CA VAL A 126 4.08 -20.01 -6.34
C VAL A 126 3.44 -19.75 -7.69
N ASP A 127 2.29 -20.39 -7.95
CA ASP A 127 1.48 -20.07 -9.11
C ASP A 127 0.38 -19.05 -8.74
N PRO A 128 0.55 -17.75 -9.03
CA PRO A 128 -0.43 -16.72 -8.68
C PRO A 128 -1.71 -16.82 -9.51
N ARG A 129 -1.75 -17.59 -10.60
CA ARG A 129 -2.95 -17.74 -11.44
C ARG A 129 -4.10 -18.42 -10.70
N LEU A 130 -3.79 -19.18 -9.63
CA LEU A 130 -4.78 -19.80 -8.75
C LEU A 130 -5.71 -18.78 -8.05
N PHE A 131 -5.31 -17.50 -8.01
CA PHE A 131 -6.11 -16.42 -7.43
C PHE A 131 -7.07 -15.76 -8.42
N LEU A 132 -7.07 -16.19 -9.69
CA LEU A 132 -7.99 -15.68 -10.72
C LEU A 132 -9.03 -16.73 -11.10
N GLN A 133 -10.18 -16.26 -11.59
CA GLN A 133 -11.24 -17.15 -12.10
C GLN A 133 -10.86 -17.80 -13.45
N ASP A 134 -10.14 -17.07 -14.31
CA ASP A 134 -9.75 -17.52 -15.66
C ASP A 134 -8.24 -17.85 -15.75
N VAL A 135 -7.82 -18.88 -15.00
CA VAL A 135 -6.41 -19.28 -14.80
C VAL A 135 -5.59 -19.40 -16.09
N GLY A 136 -6.22 -19.78 -17.21
CA GLY A 136 -5.55 -20.06 -18.49
C GLY A 136 -5.23 -18.84 -19.37
N TRP A 137 -5.77 -17.65 -19.08
CA TRP A 137 -5.64 -16.48 -19.96
C TRP A 137 -4.58 -15.47 -19.50
N PHE A 138 -4.13 -15.58 -18.26
CA PHE A 138 -3.23 -14.61 -17.65
C PHE A 138 -1.84 -15.23 -17.41
N SER A 139 -0.80 -14.42 -17.64
CA SER A 139 0.54 -14.77 -17.20
C SER A 139 0.62 -14.79 -15.66
N PRO A 140 1.61 -15.48 -15.06
CA PRO A 140 1.85 -15.38 -13.62
C PRO A 140 2.03 -13.93 -13.13
N VAL A 141 2.72 -13.09 -13.90
CA VAL A 141 2.92 -11.67 -13.58
C VAL A 141 1.58 -10.92 -13.55
N GLN A 142 0.73 -11.13 -14.56
CA GLN A 142 -0.60 -10.52 -14.59
C GLN A 142 -1.45 -10.97 -13.41
N ALA A 143 -1.43 -12.26 -13.09
CA ALA A 143 -2.20 -12.79 -11.97
C ALA A 143 -1.71 -12.25 -10.63
N ALA A 144 -0.40 -12.17 -10.41
CA ALA A 144 0.17 -11.60 -9.19
C ALA A 144 -0.21 -10.11 -9.05
N PHE A 145 -0.11 -9.34 -10.14
CA PHE A 145 -0.48 -7.94 -10.14
C PHE A 145 -1.96 -7.72 -9.87
N ARG A 146 -2.84 -8.47 -10.55
CA ARG A 146 -4.28 -8.34 -10.37
C ARG A 146 -4.71 -8.72 -8.95
N THR A 147 -4.11 -9.78 -8.40
CA THR A 147 -4.36 -10.22 -7.02
C THR A 147 -3.92 -9.18 -5.99
N ALA A 148 -2.88 -8.39 -6.27
CA ALA A 148 -2.40 -7.35 -5.35
C ALA A 148 -3.47 -6.29 -5.01
N TYR A 149 -4.45 -6.05 -5.90
CA TYR A 149 -5.58 -5.15 -5.61
C TYR A 149 -6.48 -5.64 -4.46
N HIS A 150 -6.32 -6.89 -4.04
CA HIS A 150 -7.12 -7.55 -3.00
C HIS A 150 -6.28 -7.94 -1.77
N LEU A 151 -4.99 -7.60 -1.72
CA LEU A 151 -4.06 -7.93 -0.64
C LEU A 151 -3.13 -6.75 -0.26
N PRO A 152 -3.54 -5.78 0.57
CA PRO A 152 -4.90 -5.56 1.07
C PRO A 152 -5.79 -5.00 -0.03
N ARG A 153 -7.07 -4.76 0.27
CA ARG A 153 -7.98 -4.23 -0.75
C ARG A 153 -7.66 -2.77 -1.03
N VAL A 154 -7.23 -2.48 -2.26
CA VAL A 154 -6.78 -1.16 -2.70
C VAL A 154 -7.46 -0.77 -4.03
N ALA A 155 -7.69 0.53 -4.25
CA ALA A 155 -8.29 1.03 -5.49
C ALA A 155 -7.27 1.30 -6.60
N SER A 156 -6.00 1.49 -6.25
CA SER A 156 -4.93 1.83 -7.20
C SER A 156 -3.63 1.19 -6.74
N ILE A 157 -2.74 0.88 -7.67
CA ILE A 157 -1.40 0.37 -7.36
C ILE A 157 -0.35 1.20 -8.10
N ALA A 158 0.61 1.74 -7.35
CA ALA A 158 1.79 2.37 -7.91
C ALA A 158 2.72 1.32 -8.53
N VAL A 159 3.03 1.49 -9.81
CA VAL A 159 3.95 0.64 -10.58
C VAL A 159 4.98 1.50 -11.30
N GLY A 160 6.19 0.96 -11.44
CA GLY A 160 7.27 1.56 -12.20
C GLY A 160 7.85 0.54 -13.17
N THR A 161 8.11 0.98 -14.40
CA THR A 161 8.78 0.16 -15.41
C THR A 161 9.38 1.05 -16.49
N ASP A 162 10.53 0.64 -17.01
CA ASP A 162 11.18 1.17 -18.20
C ASP A 162 10.86 0.35 -19.47
N GLU A 163 10.09 -0.73 -19.34
CA GLU A 163 9.70 -1.63 -20.43
C GLU A 163 8.23 -1.42 -20.83
N PRO A 164 7.95 -0.83 -22.01
CA PRO A 164 6.58 -0.61 -22.46
C PRO A 164 5.75 -1.89 -22.61
N ALA A 165 6.40 -3.03 -22.85
CA ALA A 165 5.72 -4.32 -22.91
C ALA A 165 5.20 -4.75 -21.54
N HIS A 166 5.98 -4.55 -20.48
CA HIS A 166 5.55 -4.83 -19.12
C HIS A 166 4.39 -3.94 -18.70
N LEU A 167 4.41 -2.64 -19.03
CA LEU A 167 3.27 -1.75 -18.76
C LEU A 167 1.98 -2.26 -19.44
N ARG A 168 2.05 -2.69 -20.71
CA ARG A 168 0.90 -3.27 -21.42
C ARG A 168 0.41 -4.55 -20.75
N GLU A 169 1.31 -5.40 -20.28
CA GLU A 169 0.98 -6.61 -19.55
C GLU A 169 0.19 -6.29 -18.26
N LEU A 170 0.64 -5.31 -17.48
CA LEU A 170 -0.04 -4.85 -16.26
C LEU A 170 -1.43 -4.26 -16.55
N LEU A 171 -1.56 -3.48 -17.63
CA LEU A 171 -2.86 -2.97 -18.07
C LEU A 171 -3.81 -4.10 -18.48
N GLY A 172 -3.30 -5.11 -19.19
CA GLY A 172 -4.08 -6.29 -19.58
C GLY A 172 -4.58 -7.10 -18.38
N ALA A 173 -3.83 -7.12 -17.27
CA ALA A 173 -4.22 -7.81 -16.04
C ALA A 173 -5.48 -7.22 -15.38
N LEU A 174 -5.81 -5.94 -15.65
CA LEU A 174 -6.98 -5.26 -15.08
C LEU A 174 -8.30 -5.91 -15.53
N ALA A 175 -8.31 -6.62 -16.67
CA ALA A 175 -9.48 -7.37 -17.13
C ALA A 175 -9.77 -8.63 -16.29
N GLY A 176 -8.79 -9.14 -15.53
CA GLY A 176 -8.94 -10.35 -14.74
C GLY A 176 -9.91 -10.21 -13.58
N GLN A 177 -10.66 -11.27 -13.28
CA GLN A 177 -11.48 -11.35 -12.07
C GLN A 177 -10.75 -12.17 -11.01
N VAL A 178 -10.62 -11.61 -9.81
CA VAL A 178 -9.97 -12.27 -8.67
C VAL A 178 -10.98 -13.19 -7.98
N GLU A 179 -10.56 -14.41 -7.68
CA GLU A 179 -11.34 -15.33 -6.86
C GLU A 179 -11.22 -14.94 -5.39
N GLU A 180 -12.18 -14.13 -4.92
CA GLU A 180 -12.15 -13.55 -3.57
C GLU A 180 -12.12 -14.62 -2.47
N ARG A 181 -12.73 -15.79 -2.67
CA ARG A 181 -12.68 -16.88 -1.69
C ARG A 181 -11.26 -17.41 -1.51
N THR A 182 -10.51 -17.54 -2.61
CA THR A 182 -9.10 -17.96 -2.56
C THR A 182 -8.25 -16.93 -1.82
N VAL A 183 -8.50 -15.63 -2.04
CA VAL A 183 -7.81 -14.55 -1.31
C VAL A 183 -8.11 -14.62 0.19
N GLN A 184 -9.38 -14.78 0.58
CA GLN A 184 -9.78 -14.88 1.98
C GLN A 184 -9.15 -16.10 2.68
N GLU A 185 -9.16 -17.25 2.00
CA GLU A 185 -8.55 -18.48 2.52
C GLU A 185 -7.03 -18.34 2.64
N TYR A 186 -6.39 -17.74 1.64
CA TYR A 186 -4.97 -17.42 1.70
C TYR A 186 -4.62 -16.53 2.90
N ARG A 187 -5.38 -15.47 3.16
CA ARG A 187 -5.18 -14.62 4.35
C ARG A 187 -5.36 -15.40 5.65
N ARG A 188 -6.34 -16.31 5.71
CA ARG A 188 -6.54 -17.20 6.87
C ARG A 188 -5.31 -18.07 7.10
N LEU A 189 -4.78 -18.72 6.05
CA LEU A 189 -3.60 -19.58 6.13
C LEU A 189 -2.34 -18.79 6.52
N LEU A 190 -2.15 -17.57 6.00
CA LEU A 190 -1.05 -16.69 6.41
C LEU A 190 -1.07 -16.38 7.91
N ARG A 191 -2.26 -16.12 8.48
CA ARG A 191 -2.41 -15.87 9.93
C ARG A 191 -2.08 -17.11 10.76
N VAL A 192 -2.55 -18.30 10.34
CA VAL A 192 -2.23 -19.57 11.01
C VAL A 192 -0.73 -19.81 11.01
N ARG A 193 -0.08 -19.72 9.86
CA ARG A 193 1.37 -19.90 9.72
C ARG A 193 2.16 -18.95 10.62
N THR A 194 1.75 -17.69 10.71
CA THR A 194 2.42 -16.68 11.56
C THR A 194 2.35 -17.01 13.05
N ARG A 195 1.28 -17.69 13.49
CA ARG A 195 1.14 -18.15 14.88
C ARG A 195 2.01 -19.37 15.18
N ASP A 196 2.08 -20.30 14.23
CA ASP A 196 2.83 -21.55 14.41
C ASP A 196 4.35 -21.36 14.23
N HIS A 197 4.75 -20.34 13.46
CA HIS A 197 6.15 -20.01 13.19
C HIS A 197 6.37 -18.49 13.30
N PRO A 198 6.47 -17.94 14.52
CA PRO A 198 6.86 -16.55 14.70
C PRO A 198 8.30 -16.38 14.22
N VAL A 199 8.48 -15.57 13.17
CA VAL A 199 9.80 -15.13 12.69
C VAL A 199 10.38 -14.12 13.65
#